data_AF-A0A497EAR4-F1
#
_entry.id   AF-A0A497EAR4-F1
#
_cell.length_a   1.000
_cell.length_b   1.000
_cell.length_c   1.000
_cell.angle_alpha   90.00
_cell.angle_beta   90.00
_cell.angle_gamma   90.00
#
_symmetry.space_group_name_H-M   'P 1'
#
loop_
_entity.id
_entity.type
_entity.pdbx_description
1 polymer ?
#
loop_
_entity_poly.entity_id
_entity_poly.type
_entity_poly.pdbx_seq_one_letter_code
_entity_poly.pdbx_strand_id
1 'polypeptide(L)'
;MIKPHGSTELKPLYVADEGRRAQLIAEAEGLPSIVVSSAAAANAVMMGGGYFNPLQGYMGLADALSVAETMHTADGLFWPVPVLNVV
;
A
#
# COMPACT_ATOMS: atom_id res chain seq x y z
N MET A 1 6.22 -0.24 -23.84
CA MET A 1 6.35 0.11 -22.41
C MET A 1 6.59 -1.17 -21.63
N ILE A 2 7.40 -1.14 -20.56
CA ILE A 2 7.63 -2.34 -19.73
C ILE A 2 6.37 -2.68 -18.93
N LYS A 3 6.16 -3.96 -18.63
CA LYS A 3 5.01 -4.41 -17.82
C LYS A 3 5.14 -3.85 -16.38
N PRO A 4 4.01 -3.53 -15.72
CA PRO A 4 4.01 -3.27 -14.28
C PRO A 4 4.60 -4.44 -13.49
N HIS A 5 5.21 -4.14 -12.35
CA HIS A 5 5.78 -5.17 -11.47
C HIS A 5 4.67 -6.08 -10.91
N GLY A 6 4.81 -7.40 -11.05
CA GLY A 6 3.88 -8.36 -10.44
C GLY A 6 2.43 -8.33 -10.95
N SER A 7 2.13 -7.62 -12.06
CA SER A 7 0.76 -7.53 -12.61
C SER A 7 0.74 -7.24 -14.11
N THR A 8 -0.44 -7.40 -14.73
CA THR A 8 -0.68 -7.01 -16.14
C THR A 8 -0.93 -5.51 -16.31
N GLU A 9 -1.53 -4.89 -15.28
CA GLU A 9 -1.92 -3.48 -15.23
C GLU A 9 -1.57 -2.89 -13.87
N LEU A 10 -1.42 -1.55 -13.80
CA LEU A 10 -1.19 -0.86 -12.52
C LEU A 10 -2.43 -0.96 -11.63
N LYS A 11 -2.21 -1.19 -10.34
CA LYS A 11 -3.22 -1.26 -9.28
C LYS A 11 -2.99 -0.16 -8.24
N PRO A 12 -3.11 1.14 -8.61
CA PRO A 12 -2.99 2.23 -7.64
C PRO A 12 -4.13 2.15 -6.62
N LEU A 13 -3.84 2.49 -5.36
CA LEU A 13 -4.87 2.50 -4.30
C LEU A 13 -5.66 3.81 -4.22
N TYR A 14 -5.35 4.78 -5.09
CA TYR A 14 -6.14 6.01 -5.19
C TYR A 14 -7.53 5.71 -5.75
N VAL A 15 -8.56 6.16 -5.03
CA VAL A 15 -9.95 6.04 -5.48
C VAL A 15 -10.23 7.10 -6.54
N ALA A 16 -10.07 6.71 -7.80
CA ALA A 16 -10.21 7.61 -8.95
C ALA A 16 -11.67 8.07 -9.16
N ASP A 17 -12.63 7.19 -8.94
CA ASP A 17 -14.05 7.51 -9.03
C ASP A 17 -14.45 8.56 -7.97
N GLU A 18 -14.93 9.72 -8.43
CA GLU A 18 -15.18 10.86 -7.56
C GLU A 18 -16.33 10.62 -6.59
N GLY A 19 -17.39 9.94 -7.05
CA GLY A 19 -18.55 9.62 -6.23
C GLY A 19 -18.19 8.68 -5.09
N ARG A 20 -17.46 7.61 -5.39
CA ARG A 20 -16.96 6.67 -4.38
C ARG A 20 -15.96 7.32 -3.44
N ARG A 21 -15.07 8.18 -3.94
CA ARG A 21 -14.12 8.93 -3.12
C ARG A 21 -14.84 9.86 -2.14
N ALA A 22 -15.86 10.59 -2.58
CA ALA A 22 -16.66 11.45 -1.71
C ALA A 22 -17.37 10.67 -0.60
N GLN A 23 -17.94 9.49 -0.92
CA GLN A 23 -18.54 8.60 0.07
C GLN A 23 -17.53 8.13 1.12
N LEU A 24 -16.34 7.70 0.68
CA LEU A 24 -15.29 7.22 1.59
C LEU A 24 -14.72 8.34 2.46
N ILE A 25 -14.62 9.56 1.96
CA ILE A 25 -14.21 10.72 2.77
C ILE A 25 -15.24 10.97 3.89
N ALA A 26 -16.53 10.97 3.55
CA ALA A 26 -17.60 11.16 4.54
C ALA A 26 -17.65 10.02 5.57
N GLU A 27 -17.45 8.77 5.14
CA GLU A 27 -17.36 7.61 6.04
C GLU A 27 -16.16 7.71 6.99
N ALA A 28 -14.99 8.12 6.47
CA ALA A 28 -13.75 8.22 7.23
C ALA A 28 -13.82 9.22 8.40
N GLU A 29 -14.66 10.27 8.31
CA GLU A 29 -14.89 11.22 9.40
C GLU A 29 -15.50 10.57 10.66
N GLY A 30 -16.22 9.45 10.49
CA GLY A 30 -16.85 8.70 11.57
C GLY A 30 -15.99 7.57 12.15
N LEU A 31 -14.84 7.27 11.56
CA LEU A 31 -14.00 6.14 11.98
C LEU A 31 -13.03 6.54 13.10
N PRO A 32 -12.68 5.61 14.01
CA PRO A 32 -11.53 5.79 14.89
C PRO A 32 -10.28 6.09 14.06
N SER A 33 -9.54 7.12 14.45
CA SER A 33 -8.38 7.59 13.71
C SER A 33 -7.12 7.60 14.57
N ILE A 34 -5.99 7.47 13.89
CA ILE A 34 -4.65 7.55 14.46
C ILE A 34 -3.80 8.44 13.56
N VAL A 35 -2.93 9.26 14.16
CA VAL A 35 -1.91 9.99 13.41
C VAL A 35 -0.77 9.04 13.12
N VAL A 36 -0.50 8.82 11.85
CA VAL A 36 0.59 7.92 11.41
C VAL A 36 1.93 8.64 11.37
N SER A 37 3.02 7.88 11.38
CA SER A 37 4.36 8.43 11.16
C SER A 37 4.53 8.98 9.73
N SER A 38 5.53 9.86 9.54
CA SER A 38 5.86 10.39 8.21
C SER A 38 6.19 9.28 7.20
N ALA A 39 6.88 8.23 7.64
CA ALA A 39 7.21 7.08 6.79
C ALA A 39 5.95 6.31 6.33
N ALA A 40 5.01 6.07 7.24
CA ALA A 40 3.74 5.42 6.90
C ALA A 40 2.92 6.29 5.94
N ALA A 41 2.82 7.60 6.19
CA ALA A 41 2.15 8.52 5.27
C ALA A 41 2.77 8.51 3.87
N ALA A 42 4.10 8.52 3.75
CA ALA A 42 4.79 8.41 2.47
C ALA A 42 4.49 7.07 1.76
N ASN A 43 4.50 5.97 2.49
CA ASN A 43 4.13 4.65 1.96
C ASN A 43 2.69 4.64 1.39
N ALA A 44 1.73 5.27 2.07
CA ALA A 44 0.36 5.42 1.56
C ALA A 44 0.32 6.21 0.24
N VAL A 45 1.09 7.30 0.13
CA VAL A 45 1.20 8.08 -1.12
C VAL A 45 1.79 7.23 -2.25
N MET A 46 2.83 6.44 -1.96
CA MET A 46 3.46 5.56 -2.96
C MET A 46 2.52 4.46 -3.46
N MET A 47 1.70 3.87 -2.57
CA MET A 47 0.65 2.92 -2.95
C MET A 47 -0.49 3.62 -3.73
N GLY A 48 -0.90 4.81 -3.31
CA GLY A 48 -1.92 5.61 -3.99
C GLY A 48 -1.50 6.00 -5.41
N GLY A 49 -0.24 6.38 -5.61
CA GLY A 49 0.32 6.74 -6.91
C GLY A 49 0.68 5.54 -7.81
N GLY A 50 0.54 4.30 -7.33
CA GLY A 50 0.87 3.10 -8.09
C GLY A 50 2.37 2.76 -8.16
N TYR A 51 3.25 3.54 -7.50
CA TYR A 51 4.67 3.21 -7.40
C TYR A 51 4.91 1.92 -6.63
N PHE A 52 4.06 1.64 -5.63
CA PHE A 52 4.11 0.40 -4.86
C PHE A 52 3.25 -0.74 -5.44
N ASN A 53 2.94 -0.70 -6.73
CA ASN A 53 2.21 -1.78 -7.40
C ASN A 53 2.97 -3.12 -7.26
N PRO A 54 2.30 -4.24 -6.92
CA PRO A 54 0.86 -4.44 -6.78
C PRO A 54 0.36 -4.49 -5.31
N LEU A 55 1.10 -3.90 -4.35
CA LEU A 55 0.73 -3.96 -2.94
C LEU A 55 -0.66 -3.34 -2.68
N GLN A 56 -1.44 -4.00 -1.82
CA GLN A 56 -2.81 -3.60 -1.48
C GLN A 56 -2.93 -2.89 -0.13
N GLY A 57 -1.82 -2.70 0.57
CA GLY A 57 -1.78 -2.08 1.89
C GLY A 57 -0.44 -2.29 2.57
N TYR A 58 -0.39 -1.96 3.86
CA TYR A 58 0.78 -2.23 4.69
C TYR A 58 0.95 -3.73 4.95
N MET A 59 2.19 -4.16 5.06
CA MET A 59 2.57 -5.54 5.33
C MET A 59 2.19 -5.93 6.76
N GLY A 60 1.68 -7.16 6.91
CA GLY A 60 1.65 -7.83 8.20
C GLY A 60 3.05 -8.31 8.61
N LEU A 61 3.16 -8.88 9.82
CA LEU A 61 4.44 -9.33 10.36
C LEU A 61 5.14 -10.37 9.46
N ALA A 62 4.40 -11.34 8.93
CA ALA A 62 4.96 -12.40 8.09
C ALA A 62 5.59 -11.86 6.80
N ASP A 63 4.88 -10.98 6.09
CA ASP A 63 5.39 -10.34 4.88
C ASP A 63 6.60 -9.45 5.18
N ALA A 64 6.53 -8.67 6.26
CA ALA A 64 7.60 -7.74 6.63
C ALA A 64 8.91 -8.48 6.96
N LEU A 65 8.83 -9.58 7.72
CA LEU A 65 9.99 -10.42 8.03
C LEU A 65 10.52 -11.10 6.78
N SER A 66 9.65 -11.72 5.98
CA SER A 66 10.05 -12.38 4.74
C SER A 66 10.73 -11.42 3.77
N VAL A 67 10.22 -10.20 3.63
CA VAL A 67 10.80 -9.16 2.77
C VAL A 67 12.15 -8.70 3.32
N ALA A 68 12.27 -8.49 4.63
CA ALA A 68 13.53 -8.10 5.25
C ALA A 68 14.63 -9.14 5.06
N GLU A 69 14.30 -10.43 5.09
CA GLU A 69 15.25 -11.53 5.00
C GLU A 69 15.54 -11.95 3.56
N THR A 70 14.53 -11.98 2.70
CA THR A 70 14.60 -12.65 1.39
C THR A 70 14.23 -11.75 0.21
N MET A 71 13.83 -10.50 0.46
CA MET A 71 13.27 -9.59 -0.53
C MET A 71 12.03 -10.15 -1.26
N HIS A 72 11.27 -11.02 -0.60
CA HIS A 72 10.01 -11.54 -1.11
C HIS A 72 8.95 -11.50 -0.01
N THR A 73 7.72 -11.13 -0.37
CA THR A 73 6.54 -11.34 0.50
C THR A 73 6.33 -12.82 0.80
N ALA A 74 5.49 -13.15 1.78
CA ALA A 74 5.19 -14.54 2.13
C ALA A 74 4.62 -15.34 0.95
N ASP A 75 3.90 -14.67 0.04
CA ASP A 75 3.34 -15.25 -1.18
C ASP A 75 4.31 -15.23 -2.39
N GLY A 76 5.58 -14.85 -2.18
CA GLY A 76 6.62 -14.94 -3.20
C GLY A 76 6.68 -13.78 -4.18
N LEU A 77 5.93 -12.70 -3.98
CA LEU A 77 6.13 -11.46 -4.74
C LEU A 77 7.47 -10.83 -4.32
N PHE A 78 8.37 -10.58 -5.27
CA PHE A 78 9.60 -9.83 -5.03
C PHE A 78 9.28 -8.41 -4.54
N TRP A 79 9.87 -8.03 -3.41
CA TRP A 79 9.74 -6.70 -2.83
C TRP A 79 10.99 -6.36 -2.00
N PRO A 80 11.65 -5.22 -2.22
CA PRO A 80 13.00 -5.01 -1.67
C PRO A 80 13.04 -4.44 -0.25
N VAL A 81 11.96 -3.84 0.26
CA VAL A 81 11.93 -3.18 1.59
C VAL A 81 10.56 -3.32 2.28
N PRO A 82 10.49 -3.57 3.60
CA PRO A 82 9.21 -3.68 4.29
C PRO A 82 8.37 -2.39 4.21
N VAL A 83 7.06 -2.53 3.99
CA VAL A 83 6.11 -1.41 3.91
C VAL A 83 5.19 -1.46 5.13
N LEU A 84 5.51 -0.66 6.14
CA LEU A 84 4.88 -0.75 7.47
C LEU A 84 4.15 0.53 7.87
N ASN A 85 3.14 0.36 8.73
CA ASN A 85 2.56 1.41 9.56
C ASN A 85 2.77 1.04 11.03
N VAL A 86 3.89 1.50 11.60
CA VAL A 86 4.19 1.34 13.02
C VAL A 86 3.87 2.66 13.71
N VAL A 87 3.03 2.60 14.74
CA VAL A 87 2.58 3.74 15.56
C VAL A 87 2.89 3.43 17.02
#